data_AF-A0A9D0VGY6-F1
#
_entry.id   AF-A0A9D0VGY6-F1
#
_cell.length_a   1.000
_cell.length_b   1.000
_cell.length_c   1.000
_cell.angle_alpha   90.00
_cell.angle_beta   90.00
_cell.angle_gamma   90.00
#
_symmetry.space_group_name_H-M   'P 1'
#
loop_
_entity.id
_entity.type
_entity.pdbx_description
1 polymer ?
#
loop_
_entity_poly.entity_id
_entity_poly.type
_entity_poly.pdbx_seq_one_letter_code
_entity_poly.pdbx_strand_id
1 'polypeptide(L)' 'MLEGSDEVTSPGGAYTPLPTTPIIGAGRYALTTKIAEGGMAGVYRAWDAKLQVWRAVKVLLPEYTRRSNL' A
#
# COMPACT_ATOMS: atom_id res chain seq x y z
N MET A 1 19.76 -8.03 2.25
CA MET A 1 19.03 -9.18 1.69
C MET A 1 17.55 -8.93 1.99
N LEU A 2 16.79 -8.44 1.02
CA LEU A 2 15.36 -8.18 1.16
C LEU A 2 14.66 -9.18 0.22
N GLU A 3 14.36 -10.37 0.73
CA GLU A 3 13.67 -11.40 -0.04
C GLU A 3 12.19 -11.02 -0.19
N GLY A 4 11.77 -10.89 -1.45
CA GLY A 4 10.38 -10.74 -1.82
C GLY A 4 9.65 -12.08 -1.71
N SER A 5 8.50 -12.08 -1.05
CA SER A 5 7.63 -13.26 -0.97
C SER A 5 6.14 -12.98 -1.21
N ASP A 6 5.74 -11.72 -1.44
CA ASP A 6 4.31 -11.36 -1.56
C ASP A 6 3.92 -10.81 -2.95
N GLU A 7 4.72 -11.09 -3.98
CA GLU A 7 4.45 -10.65 -5.36
C GLU A 7 4.04 -11.83 -6.25
N VAL A 8 2.74 -12.01 -6.45
CA VAL A 8 2.24 -12.79 -7.60
C VAL A 8 2.16 -11.83 -8.78
N THR A 9 3.23 -11.80 -9.58
CA THR A 9 3.21 -11.13 -10.87
C THR A 9 2.45 -12.02 -11.85
N SER A 10 1.30 -11.57 -12.36
CA SER A 10 0.55 -12.30 -13.37
C SER A 10 1.35 -12.40 -14.67
N PRO A 11 1.17 -13.47 -15.47
CA PRO A 11 1.74 -13.57 -16.81
C PRO A 11 1.17 -12.45 -17.67
N GLY A 12 1.88 -11.33 -17.75
CA GLY A 12 1.41 -10.06 -18.32
C GLY A 12 1.93 -8.81 -17.61
N GLY A 13 2.61 -8.93 -16.46
CA GLY A 13 3.20 -7.79 -15.75
C GLY A 13 2.23 -7.01 -14.86
N ALA A 14 0.96 -7.44 -14.79
CA ALA A 14 0.01 -6.92 -13.83
C ALA A 14 0.28 -7.54 -12.45
N TYR A 15 0.42 -6.71 -11.43
CA TYR A 15 0.48 -7.16 -10.03
C TYR A 15 -0.92 -7.62 -9.58
N THR A 16 -1.02 -8.85 -9.08
CA THR A 16 -2.23 -9.35 -8.43
C THR A 16 -2.07 -9.29 -6.91
N PRO A 17 -2.84 -8.44 -6.20
CA PRO A 17 -2.84 -8.41 -4.75
C PRO A 17 -3.30 -9.75 -4.18
N LEU A 18 -2.70 -10.19 -3.08
CA LEU A 18 -3.20 -11.34 -2.34
C LEU A 18 -4.55 -10.97 -1.68
N PRO A 19 -5.42 -11.95 -1.36
CA PRO A 19 -6.69 -11.68 -0.69
C PRO A 19 -6.55 -10.93 0.65
N THR A 20 -5.39 -11.06 1.30
CA THR A 20 -5.04 -10.41 2.56
C THR A 20 -4.43 -9.02 2.38
N THR A 21 -4.08 -8.62 1.15
CA THR A 21 -3.44 -7.34 0.87
C THR A 21 -4.44 -6.20 1.13
N PRO A 22 -4.11 -5.24 2.02
CA PRO A 22 -4.98 -4.10 2.26
C PRO A 22 -5.17 -3.24 1.00
N ILE A 23 -6.42 -3.03 0.62
CA ILE A 23 -6.79 -2.20 -0.54
C ILE A 23 -7.41 -0.89 -0.08
N ILE A 24 -6.89 0.25 -0.55
CA ILE A 24 -7.37 1.59 -0.18
C ILE A 24 -7.63 2.46 -1.42
N GLY A 25 -8.23 3.64 -1.19
CA GLY A 25 -8.49 4.61 -2.26
C GLY A 25 -9.50 4.09 -3.29
N ALA A 26 -10.58 3.46 -2.81
CA ALA A 26 -11.63 2.86 -3.63
C ALA A 26 -11.11 1.80 -4.63
N GLY A 27 -10.26 0.88 -4.15
CA GLY A 27 -9.74 -0.20 -4.99
C GLY A 27 -8.43 0.12 -5.73
N ARG A 28 -7.95 1.38 -5.67
CA ARG A 28 -6.83 1.82 -6.51
C ARG A 28 -5.47 1.32 -6.03
N TYR A 29 -5.23 1.34 -4.72
CA TYR A 29 -3.91 1.06 -4.17
C TYR A 29 -3.92 -0.22 -3.34
N ALA A 30 -3.07 -1.17 -3.71
CA ALA A 30 -2.78 -2.36 -2.93
C ALA A 30 -1.50 -2.14 -2.11
N LEU A 31 -1.62 -2.08 -0.77
CA LEU A 31 -0.48 -1.83 0.11
C LEU A 31 0.28 -3.12 0.39
N THR A 32 1.58 -3.13 0.10
CA THR A 32 2.42 -4.33 0.29
C THR A 32 3.31 -4.16 1.52
N THR A 33 4.54 -3.70 1.33
CA THR A 33 5.55 -3.62 2.37
C THR A 33 5.58 -2.22 2.98
N LYS A 34 5.63 -2.14 4.31
CA LYS A 34 5.97 -0.89 5.00
C LYS A 34 7.45 -0.58 4.75
N ILE A 35 7.74 0.56 4.14
CA ILE A 35 9.11 0.96 3.75
C ILE A 35 9.68 2.05 4.67
N ALA A 36 8.83 2.78 5.38
CA ALA A 36 9.25 3.73 6.40
C ALA A 36 8.14 4.00 7.42
N GLU A 37 8.50 4.63 8.53
CA GLU A 37 7.59 5.17 9.53
C GLU A 37 8.17 6.46 10.08
N GLY A 38 7.32 7.44 10.39
CA GLY A 38 7.76 8.65 11.08
C GLY A 38 6.66 9.69 11.27
N GLY A 39 6.76 10.44 12.35
CA GLY A 39 5.76 11.43 12.74
C GLY A 39 4.40 10.76 12.97
N MET A 40 3.43 11.04 12.09
CA MET A 40 2.04 10.61 12.26
C MET A 40 1.61 9.47 11.31
N ALA A 41 2.55 8.85 10.58
CA ALA A 41 2.21 7.95 9.50
C ALA A 41 3.25 6.85 9.22
N GLY A 42 2.77 5.73 8.71
CA GLY A 42 3.58 4.73 8.00
C GLY A 42 3.61 5.01 6.50
N VAL A 43 4.72 4.70 5.82
CA VAL A 43 4.84 4.75 4.37
C VAL A 43 4.96 3.33 3.84
N TYR A 44 4.13 2.99 2.87
CA TYR A 44 4.04 1.67 2.27
C TYR A 44 4.39 1.75 0.78
N ARG A 45 5.08 0.73 0.28
CA ARG A 45 5.09 0.45 -1.16
C ARG A 45 3.69 -0.04 -1.53
N ALA A 46 3.16 0.49 -2.63
CA ALA A 46 1.83 0.15 -3.10
C ALA A 46 1.79 0.03 -4.63
N TRP A 47 0.98 -0.88 -5.12
CA TRP A 47 0.66 -0.96 -6.55
C TRP A 47 -0.52 -0.03 -6.86
N ASP A 48 -0.35 0.88 -7.83
CA ASP A 48 -1.45 1.69 -8.37
C ASP A 48 -2.09 0.92 -9.54
N ALA A 49 -3.25 0.30 -9.30
CA ALA A 49 -3.96 -0.48 -10.30
C ALA A 49 -4.48 0.34 -11.48
N LYS A 50 -4.66 1.67 -11.32
CA LYS A 50 -5.10 2.53 -12.42
C LYS A 50 -3.96 2.86 -13.36
N LEU A 51 -2.78 3.17 -12.81
CA LEU A 51 -1.62 3.60 -13.58
C LEU A 51 -0.65 2.46 -13.91
N GLN A 52 -0.84 1.28 -13.30
CA GLN A 52 0.03 0.11 -13.44
C GLN A 52 1.49 0.45 -13.07
N VAL A 53 1.69 1.15 -11.95
CA VAL A 53 3.02 1.54 -11.46
C VAL A 53 3.13 1.44 -9.93
N TRP A 54 4.34 1.23 -9.44
CA TRP A 54 4.64 1.25 -8.01
C TRP A 54 4.71 2.69 -7.46
N ARG A 55 4.10 2.93 -6.30
CA ARG A 55 4.07 4.22 -5.60
C ARG A 55 4.37 4.04 -4.12
N ALA A 56 4.85 5.11 -3.48
CA ALA A 56 4.87 5.23 -2.03
C ALA A 56 3.53 5.84 -1.57
N VAL A 57 2.86 5.19 -0.61
CA VAL A 57 1.61 5.69 -0.02
C VAL A 57 1.81 5.88 1.48
N LYS A 58 1.57 7.11 1.95
CA LYS A 58 1.67 7.49 3.36
C LYS A 58 0.30 7.38 4.02
N VAL A 59 0.18 6.54 5.05
CA VAL A 59 -1.06 6.22 5.75
C VAL A 59 -0.93 6.67 7.20
N LEU A 60 -1.91 7.45 7.69
CA LEU A 60 -1.95 7.90 9.08
C LEU A 60 -1.99 6.70 10.04
N LEU A 61 -1.24 6.78 11.13
CA LEU A 61 -1.34 5.78 12.20
C LEU A 61 -2.72 5.88 12.88
N PRO A 62 -3.29 4.77 13.38
CA PRO A 62 -4.64 4.75 13.94
C PRO A 62 -4.93 5.85 14.96
N GLU A 63 -3.97 6.19 15.82
CA GLU A 63 -4.08 7.24 16.83
C GLU A 63 -4.29 8.66 16.25
N TYR A 64 -3.88 8.90 15.00
CA TYR A 64 -4.05 10.17 14.28
C TYR A 64 -5.25 10.17 13.31
N THR A 65 -6.03 9.08 13.24
CA THR A 65 -7.18 8.97 12.32
C THR A 65 -8.46 9.62 12.83
N ARG A 66 -8.52 10.00 14.11
CA ARG A 66 -9.69 10.68 14.67
C ARG A 66 -9.84 12.06 14.04
N ARG A 67 -10.94 12.23 13.31
CA ARG A 67 -11.44 13.53 12.88
C ARG A 67 -11.91 14.27 14.12
N SER A 68 -11.18 15.32 14.55
CA SER A 68 -11.85 16.40 15.28
C SER A 68 -12.85 16.99 14.30
N ASN A 69 -14.15 16.83 14.56
CA ASN A 69 -15.18 17.60 13.87
C ASN A 69 -14.90 19.08 14.17
N LEU A 70 -14.23 19.76 13.24
CA LEU A 70 -14.23 21.22 13.11
C LEU A 70 -15.36 21.60 12.15
#